data_AF-A0A6P2FUE5-F1
#
_entry.id   AF-A0A6P2FUE5-F1
#
_cell.length_a   1.000
_cell.length_b   1.000
_cell.length_c   1.000
_cell.angle_alpha   90.00
_cell.angle_beta   90.00
_cell.angle_gamma   90.00
#
_symmetry.space_group_name_H-M   'P 1'
#
loop_
_entity.id
_entity.type
_entity.pdbx_description
1 polymer ?
#
loop_
_entity_poly.entity_id
_entity_poly.type
_entity_poly.pdbx_seq_one_letter_code
_entity_poly.pdbx_strand_id
1 'polypeptide(L)'
;MSQLCTFAGVRIALPNGWVDISDDMPEGTPPTLAKPEGVGALQFSVGRYLSGANPQVSPDDLDAMLKEFADTRSLGVAANVERGKSASHYVGGSFLHAGDVIRAWYLTNGSDVALVTYVAAAESGDAAGELADAGTIVRSVDFG
;
A
#
# COMPACT_ATOMS: atom_id res chain seq x y z
N MET A 1 15.59 0.35 -14.19
CA MET A 1 14.41 0.56 -15.07
C MET A 1 13.23 -0.11 -14.39
N SER A 2 12.06 0.53 -14.35
CA SER A 2 10.82 -0.06 -13.85
C SER A 2 10.00 -0.65 -14.99
N GLN A 3 9.23 -1.70 -14.72
CA GLN A 3 8.33 -2.35 -15.68
C GLN A 3 6.88 -2.00 -15.34
N LEU A 4 6.07 -1.62 -16.34
CA LEU A 4 4.63 -1.48 -16.16
C LEU A 4 3.96 -2.86 -16.22
N CYS A 5 3.13 -3.17 -15.23
CA CYS A 5 2.35 -4.42 -15.20
C CYS A 5 0.99 -4.21 -14.52
N THR A 6 0.11 -5.21 -14.65
CA THR A 6 -1.13 -5.30 -13.89
C THR A 6 -0.93 -6.23 -12.70
N PHE A 7 -1.29 -5.78 -11.51
CA PHE A 7 -1.17 -6.52 -10.27
C PHE A 7 -2.33 -6.17 -9.34
N ALA A 8 -2.92 -7.15 -8.64
CA ALA A 8 -4.09 -6.95 -7.77
C ALA A 8 -5.26 -6.21 -8.46
N GLY A 9 -5.36 -6.33 -9.80
CA GLY A 9 -6.35 -5.63 -10.60
C GLY A 9 -6.07 -4.14 -10.84
N VAL A 10 -4.93 -3.58 -10.44
CA VAL A 10 -4.48 -2.20 -10.74
C VAL A 10 -3.25 -2.20 -11.65
N ARG A 11 -2.96 -1.08 -12.31
CA ARG A 11 -1.71 -0.88 -13.05
C ARG A 11 -0.65 -0.29 -12.11
N ILE A 12 0.56 -0.83 -12.15
CA ILE A 12 1.69 -0.36 -11.36
C ILE A 12 2.97 -0.30 -12.20
N ALA A 13 3.91 0.57 -11.80
CA ALA A 13 5.28 0.54 -12.23
C ALA A 13 6.11 -0.21 -11.17
N LEU A 14 6.58 -1.40 -11.51
CA LEU A 14 7.34 -2.28 -10.63
C LEU A 14 8.86 -2.00 -10.76
N PRO A 15 9.53 -1.51 -9.70
CA PRO A 15 10.98 -1.35 -9.68
C PRO A 15 11.69 -2.71 -9.79
N ASN A 16 12.94 -2.68 -10.25
CA ASN A 16 13.72 -3.90 -10.41
C ASN A 16 13.93 -4.63 -9.07
N GLY A 17 13.86 -5.95 -9.09
CA GLY A 17 14.05 -6.81 -7.92
C GLY A 17 12.79 -7.05 -7.09
N TRP A 18 11.71 -6.29 -7.28
CA TRP A 18 10.41 -6.63 -6.73
C TRP A 18 9.72 -7.70 -7.59
N VAL A 19 9.15 -8.71 -6.95
CA VAL A 19 8.47 -9.82 -7.61
C VAL A 19 7.14 -10.10 -6.92
N ASP A 20 6.21 -10.69 -7.67
CA ASP A 20 4.97 -11.24 -7.13
C ASP A 20 5.27 -12.56 -6.41
N ILE A 21 4.91 -12.62 -5.13
CA ILE A 21 5.06 -13.81 -4.28
C ILE A 21 3.71 -14.32 -3.79
N SER A 22 2.61 -13.89 -4.40
CA SER A 22 1.26 -14.20 -3.92
C SER A 22 0.99 -15.70 -3.83
N ASP A 23 1.55 -16.49 -4.75
CA ASP A 23 1.44 -17.96 -4.77
C ASP A 23 2.27 -18.66 -3.68
N ASP A 24 3.27 -17.97 -3.11
CA ASP A 24 4.12 -18.47 -2.02
C ASP A 24 3.54 -18.15 -0.63
N MET A 25 2.47 -17.34 -0.58
CA MET A 25 1.82 -16.93 0.66
C MET A 25 0.71 -17.91 1.07
N PRO A 26 0.37 -17.98 2.39
CA PRO A 26 -0.78 -18.75 2.84
C PRO A 26 -2.06 -18.38 2.10
N GLU A 27 -2.93 -19.35 1.85
CA GLU A 27 -4.22 -19.13 1.21
C GLU A 27 -5.02 -18.02 1.92
N GLY A 28 -5.62 -17.13 1.14
CA GLY A 28 -6.36 -15.97 1.64
C GLY A 28 -5.50 -14.74 1.96
N THR A 29 -4.18 -14.83 1.82
CA THR A 29 -3.30 -13.65 1.88
C THR A 29 -3.61 -12.72 0.69
N PRO A 30 -3.73 -11.39 0.90
CA PRO A 30 -3.87 -10.45 -0.20
C PRO A 30 -2.68 -10.54 -1.18
N PRO A 31 -2.87 -10.14 -2.45
CA PRO A 31 -1.77 -10.06 -3.41
C PRO A 31 -0.55 -9.35 -2.82
N THR A 32 0.60 -10.02 -2.86
CA THR A 32 1.82 -9.61 -2.15
C THR A 32 3.02 -9.51 -3.09
N LEU A 33 3.74 -8.39 -3.02
CA LEU A 33 5.03 -8.19 -3.66
C LEU A 33 6.14 -8.19 -2.61
N ALA A 34 7.30 -8.73 -2.93
CA ALA A 34 8.49 -8.63 -2.09
C ALA A 34 9.76 -8.63 -2.94
N LYS A 35 10.91 -8.31 -2.33
CA LYS A 35 12.21 -8.65 -2.91
C LYS A 35 12.62 -10.04 -2.41
N PRO A 36 13.22 -10.92 -3.25
CA PRO A 36 13.62 -12.25 -2.82
C PRO A 36 14.57 -12.27 -1.61
N GLU A 37 15.49 -11.31 -1.55
CA GLU A 37 16.43 -11.10 -0.43
C GLU A 37 16.00 -9.92 0.45
N GLY A 38 14.72 -9.55 0.37
CA GLY A 38 14.19 -8.39 1.06
C GLY A 38 13.81 -8.65 2.51
N VAL A 39 13.57 -7.57 3.23
CA VAL A 39 13.23 -7.59 4.66
C VAL A 39 11.76 -7.29 4.92
N GLY A 40 11.01 -6.90 3.89
CA GLY A 40 9.60 -6.62 3.97
C GLY A 40 8.79 -7.10 2.78
N ALA A 41 7.47 -6.94 2.92
CA ALA A 41 6.50 -7.29 1.91
C ALA A 41 5.47 -6.17 1.74
N LEU A 42 5.04 -5.97 0.50
CA LEU A 42 4.05 -4.97 0.08
C LEU A 42 2.76 -5.69 -0.34
N GLN A 43 1.68 -5.49 0.41
CA GLN A 43 0.41 -6.19 0.19
C GLN A 43 -0.67 -5.24 -0.31
N PHE A 44 -1.53 -5.72 -1.20
CA PHE A 44 -2.56 -4.94 -1.86
C PHE A 44 -3.95 -5.49 -1.54
N SER A 45 -4.82 -4.63 -1.02
CA SER A 45 -6.25 -4.88 -0.88
C SER A 45 -7.01 -3.84 -1.72
N VAL A 46 -7.61 -4.27 -2.84
CA VAL A 46 -8.27 -3.38 -3.81
C VAL A 46 -9.77 -3.59 -3.80
N GLY A 47 -10.52 -2.54 -3.49
CA GLY A 47 -11.98 -2.49 -3.59
C GLY A 47 -12.41 -1.74 -4.87
N ARG A 48 -13.08 -2.47 -5.77
CA ARG A 48 -13.62 -1.90 -7.02
C ARG A 48 -15.08 -1.50 -6.88
N TYR A 49 -15.40 -0.30 -7.33
CA TYR A 49 -16.77 0.14 -7.44
C TYR A 49 -17.43 -0.54 -8.66
N LEU A 50 -18.48 -1.32 -8.40
CA LEU A 50 -19.17 -2.07 -9.44
C LEU A 50 -20.47 -1.39 -9.90
N SER A 51 -21.27 -0.86 -8.97
CA SER A 51 -22.57 -0.24 -9.27
C SER A 51 -23.16 0.47 -8.05
N GLY A 52 -24.22 1.27 -8.27
CA GLY A 52 -24.97 1.97 -7.22
C GLY A 52 -24.83 3.48 -7.29
N ALA A 53 -24.86 4.13 -6.13
CA ALA A 53 -24.49 5.54 -6.03
C ALA A 53 -22.96 5.66 -6.07
N ASN A 54 -22.44 6.56 -6.89
CA ASN A 54 -21.01 6.82 -6.98
C ASN A 54 -20.51 7.33 -5.60
N PRO A 55 -19.51 6.68 -4.98
CA PRO A 55 -19.12 7.00 -3.61
C PRO A 55 -18.40 8.35 -3.48
N GLN A 56 -17.82 8.89 -4.55
CA GLN A 56 -17.13 10.19 -4.57
C GLN A 56 -16.08 10.32 -3.44
N VAL A 57 -15.23 9.30 -3.30
CA VAL A 57 -14.23 9.22 -2.23
C VAL A 57 -13.23 10.37 -2.34
N SER A 58 -13.13 11.15 -1.27
CA SER A 58 -12.25 12.31 -1.17
C SER A 58 -10.95 11.98 -0.42
N PRO A 59 -9.91 12.83 -0.51
CA PRO A 59 -8.72 12.68 0.32
C PRO A 59 -9.00 12.68 1.83
N ASP A 60 -10.02 13.42 2.29
CA ASP A 60 -10.41 13.46 3.71
C ASP A 60 -11.01 12.11 4.16
N ASP A 61 -11.69 11.41 3.25
CA ASP A 61 -12.16 10.04 3.51
C ASP A 61 -10.99 9.07 3.64
N LEU A 62 -9.96 9.20 2.80
CA LEU A 62 -8.74 8.37 2.91
C LEU A 62 -8.01 8.61 4.24
N ASP A 63 -7.99 9.85 4.74
CA ASP A 63 -7.48 10.16 6.07
C ASP A 63 -8.29 9.50 7.18
N ALA A 64 -9.62 9.52 7.07
CA ALA A 64 -10.50 8.86 8.02
C ALA A 64 -10.25 7.34 8.02
N MET A 65 -10.12 6.73 6.84
CA MET A 65 -9.80 5.31 6.69
C MET A 65 -8.44 4.95 7.28
N LEU A 66 -7.41 5.80 7.11
CA LEU A 66 -6.10 5.57 7.71
C LEU A 66 -6.14 5.61 9.25
N LYS A 67 -6.93 6.52 9.83
CA LYS A 67 -7.13 6.60 11.28
C LYS A 67 -7.90 5.39 11.79
N GLU A 68 -9.00 5.02 11.13
CA GLU A 68 -9.78 3.84 11.48
C GLU A 68 -8.95 2.55 11.41
N PHE A 69 -8.11 2.41 10.38
CA PHE A 69 -7.16 1.31 10.27
C PHE A 69 -6.23 1.22 11.48
N ALA A 70 -5.67 2.36 11.90
CA ALA A 70 -4.78 2.44 13.05
C ALA A 70 -5.51 2.12 14.37
N ASP A 71 -6.72 2.66 14.55
CA ASP A 71 -7.53 2.47 15.75
C ASP A 71 -7.96 1.00 15.89
N THR A 72 -8.47 0.40 14.81
CA THR A 72 -8.93 -1.00 14.78
C THR A 72 -7.80 -1.99 15.12
N ARG A 73 -6.56 -1.64 14.76
CA ARG A 73 -5.37 -2.45 15.00
C ARG A 73 -4.55 -2.00 16.21
N SER A 74 -5.01 -0.99 16.95
CA SER A 74 -4.29 -0.42 18.09
C SER A 74 -2.84 -0.02 17.76
N LEU A 75 -2.62 0.56 16.57
CA LEU A 75 -1.29 0.97 16.08
C LEU A 75 -0.84 2.32 16.65
N GLY A 76 -1.73 3.06 17.32
CA GLY A 76 -1.47 4.39 17.84
C GLY A 76 -1.48 5.46 16.74
N VAL A 77 -0.77 6.56 16.99
CA VAL A 77 -0.76 7.72 16.10
C VAL A 77 0.21 7.50 14.94
N ALA A 78 -0.28 7.73 13.71
CA ALA A 78 0.54 7.65 12.51
C ALA A 78 1.67 8.69 12.52
N ALA A 79 2.89 8.26 12.22
CA ALA A 79 4.05 9.11 11.94
C ALA A 79 4.24 9.27 10.43
N ASN A 80 5.05 10.25 10.01
CA ASN A 80 5.40 10.48 8.60
C ASN A 80 4.18 10.53 7.67
N VAL A 81 3.10 11.16 8.14
CA VAL A 81 1.85 11.27 7.40
C VAL A 81 2.10 12.07 6.13
N GLU A 82 1.70 11.50 4.99
CA GLU A 82 1.82 12.13 3.68
C GLU A 82 0.49 12.12 2.95
N ARG A 83 0.33 13.11 2.07
CA ARG A 83 -0.81 13.24 1.17
C ARG A 83 -0.31 13.65 -0.20
N GLY A 84 -0.98 13.19 -1.25
CA GLY A 84 -0.62 13.63 -2.58
C GLY A 84 -1.59 13.17 -3.66
N LYS A 85 -1.24 13.57 -4.88
CA LYS A 85 -1.87 13.10 -6.10
C LYS A 85 -0.76 12.74 -7.09
N SER A 86 -0.79 11.53 -7.60
CA SER A 86 0.06 11.08 -8.70
C SER A 86 -0.84 10.51 -9.78
N ALA A 87 -0.81 9.20 -10.04
CA ALA A 87 -1.85 8.56 -10.85
C ALA A 87 -3.21 8.53 -10.12
N SER A 88 -3.18 8.36 -8.79
CA SER A 88 -4.34 8.39 -7.90
C SER A 88 -4.14 9.40 -6.76
N HIS A 89 -5.22 9.81 -6.09
CA HIS A 89 -5.12 10.48 -4.80
C HIS A 89 -4.66 9.46 -3.75
N TYR A 90 -3.82 9.88 -2.80
CA TYR A 90 -3.36 9.00 -1.73
C TYR A 90 -3.14 9.72 -0.41
N VAL A 91 -3.28 8.95 0.67
CA VAL A 91 -2.88 9.30 2.04
C VAL A 91 -2.11 8.12 2.62
N GLY A 92 -0.99 8.38 3.29
CA GLY A 92 -0.19 7.32 3.90
C GLY A 92 0.40 7.71 5.25
N GLY A 93 0.72 6.70 6.06
CA GLY A 93 1.28 6.86 7.40
C GLY A 93 2.09 5.65 7.85
N SER A 94 3.04 5.91 8.74
CA SER A 94 3.92 4.90 9.35
C SER A 94 3.53 4.63 10.80
N PHE A 95 3.71 3.38 11.21
CA PHE A 95 3.46 2.91 12.57
C PHE A 95 4.61 2.00 12.99
N LEU A 96 4.89 1.98 14.29
CA LEU A 96 5.76 0.98 14.91
C LEU A 96 4.88 0.10 15.78
N HIS A 97 4.89 -1.20 15.52
CA HIS A 97 4.06 -2.15 16.26
C HIS A 97 4.76 -3.48 16.41
N ALA A 98 4.85 -3.98 17.65
CA ALA A 98 5.42 -5.30 17.96
C ALA A 98 6.83 -5.59 17.39
N GLY A 99 7.65 -4.56 17.16
CA GLY A 99 9.00 -4.71 16.57
C GLY A 99 9.05 -4.52 15.05
N ASP A 100 7.90 -4.30 14.41
CA ASP A 100 7.79 -4.05 12.98
C ASP A 100 7.53 -2.57 12.66
N VAL A 101 8.05 -2.15 11.51
CA VAL A 101 7.60 -0.95 10.81
C VAL A 101 6.46 -1.35 9.89
N ILE A 102 5.33 -0.68 10.08
CA ILE A 102 4.17 -0.79 9.20
C ILE A 102 4.01 0.55 8.48
N ARG A 103 3.96 0.54 7.15
CA ARG A 103 3.54 1.68 6.35
C ARG A 103 2.25 1.33 5.64
N ALA A 104 1.23 2.15 5.82
CA ALA A 104 -0.05 1.99 5.14
C ALA A 104 -0.31 3.17 4.21
N TRP A 105 -0.88 2.88 3.05
CA TRP A 105 -1.39 3.88 2.11
C TRP A 105 -2.81 3.52 1.70
N TYR A 106 -3.68 4.51 1.74
CA TYR A 106 -4.98 4.47 1.09
C TYR A 106 -4.91 5.28 -0.21
N LEU A 107 -5.49 4.76 -1.29
CA LEU A 107 -5.53 5.41 -2.60
C LEU A 107 -6.93 5.40 -3.21
N THR A 108 -7.26 6.39 -4.02
CA THR A 108 -8.51 6.44 -4.78
C THR A 108 -8.42 7.22 -6.10
N ASN A 109 -9.24 6.83 -7.08
CA ASN A 109 -9.59 7.62 -8.27
C ASN A 109 -10.94 8.36 -8.12
N GLY A 110 -11.54 8.34 -6.92
CA GLY A 110 -12.86 8.90 -6.60
C GLY A 110 -13.97 7.85 -6.50
N SER A 111 -13.78 6.64 -7.05
CA SER A 111 -14.75 5.55 -6.96
C SER A 111 -14.16 4.26 -6.39
N ASP A 112 -12.97 3.88 -6.84
CA ASP A 112 -12.25 2.72 -6.36
C ASP A 112 -11.35 3.09 -5.18
N VAL A 113 -11.08 2.14 -4.30
CA VAL A 113 -10.17 2.34 -3.17
C VAL A 113 -9.17 1.19 -3.09
N ALA A 114 -7.93 1.50 -2.75
CA ALA A 114 -6.93 0.50 -2.39
C ALA A 114 -6.33 0.80 -1.02
N LEU A 115 -6.16 -0.24 -0.20
CA LEU A 115 -5.25 -0.24 0.93
C LEU A 115 -3.99 -0.99 0.49
N VAL A 116 -2.84 -0.33 0.58
CA VAL A 116 -1.54 -0.93 0.36
C VAL A 116 -0.74 -0.85 1.65
N THR A 117 -0.17 -1.96 2.10
CA THR A 117 0.64 -2.01 3.32
C THR A 117 2.01 -2.58 3.05
N TYR A 118 3.04 -1.91 3.52
CA TYR A 118 4.40 -2.44 3.63
C TYR A 118 4.69 -2.79 5.09
N VAL A 119 5.18 -4.00 5.33
CA VAL A 119 5.58 -4.45 6.68
C VAL A 119 6.97 -5.04 6.62
N ALA A 120 7.83 -4.63 7.56
CA ALA A 120 9.19 -5.14 7.72
C ALA A 120 9.62 -5.04 9.20
N ALA A 121 10.55 -5.90 9.62
CA ALA A 121 11.14 -5.79 10.96
C ALA A 121 11.93 -4.47 11.10
N ALA A 122 11.69 -3.72 12.18
CA ALA A 122 12.19 -2.36 12.37
C ALA A 122 13.73 -2.25 12.43
N GLU A 123 14.39 -3.29 12.92
CA GLU A 123 15.86 -3.35 13.05
C GLU A 123 16.58 -3.69 11.72
N SER A 124 15.83 -3.91 10.64
CA SER A 124 16.38 -4.32 9.35
C SER A 124 17.00 -3.14 8.61
N GLY A 125 18.31 -3.18 8.38
CA GLY A 125 19.06 -2.08 7.71
C GLY A 125 18.56 -1.72 6.31
N ASP A 126 17.96 -2.67 5.58
CA ASP A 126 17.48 -2.49 4.20
C ASP A 126 16.04 -1.95 4.10
N ALA A 127 15.32 -1.87 5.22
CA ALA A 127 13.90 -1.49 5.23
C ALA A 127 13.66 -0.07 4.69
N ALA A 128 14.61 0.84 4.88
CA ALA A 128 14.49 2.22 4.37
C ALA A 128 14.53 2.27 2.83
N GLY A 129 15.38 1.46 2.20
CA GLY A 129 15.49 1.38 0.74
C GLY A 129 14.26 0.73 0.12
N GLU A 130 13.79 -0.38 0.70
CA GLU A 130 12.55 -1.03 0.29
C GLU A 130 11.33 -0.13 0.48
N LEU A 131 11.24 0.61 1.57
CA LEU A 131 10.15 1.55 1.81
C LEU A 131 10.09 2.67 0.76
N ALA A 132 11.25 3.15 0.29
CA ALA A 132 11.31 4.14 -0.77
C ALA A 132 10.82 3.58 -2.12
N ASP A 133 11.20 2.35 -2.45
CA ASP A 133 10.70 1.63 -3.63
C ASP A 133 9.19 1.36 -3.53
N ALA A 134 8.72 0.89 -2.36
CA ALA A 134 7.31 0.66 -2.07
C ALA A 134 6.49 1.93 -2.27
N GLY A 135 6.97 3.07 -1.76
CA GLY A 135 6.33 4.37 -2.01
C GLY A 135 6.30 4.74 -3.50
N THR A 136 7.29 4.32 -4.29
CA THR A 136 7.31 4.53 -5.75
C THR A 136 6.29 3.65 -6.45
N ILE A 137 6.14 2.38 -6.04
CA ILE A 137 5.08 1.49 -6.53
C ILE A 137 3.72 2.10 -6.23
N VAL A 138 3.48 2.50 -4.97
CA VAL A 138 2.22 3.11 -4.52
C VAL A 138 1.87 4.35 -5.33
N ARG A 139 2.81 5.27 -5.54
CA ARG A 139 2.56 6.50 -6.33
C ARG A 139 2.26 6.23 -7.81
N SER A 140 2.61 5.04 -8.32
CA SER A 140 2.31 4.62 -9.69
C SER A 140 0.96 3.91 -9.84
N VAL A 141 0.27 3.59 -8.74
CA VAL A 141 -1.01 2.86 -8.76
C VAL A 141 -2.06 3.66 -9.52
N ASP A 142 -2.54 3.03 -10.59
CA ASP A 142 -3.61 3.52 -11.43
C ASP A 142 -4.71 2.47 -11.52
N PHE A 143 -5.93 2.90 -11.25
CA PHE A 143 -7.12 2.05 -11.24
C PHE A 143 -7.60 1.69 -12.66
N GLY A 144 -7.06 2.27 -13.73
CA GLY A 144 -7.48 1.93 -15.10
C GLY A 144 -8.34 3.01 -15.70
#